data_AF-A0A2N3D6B3-F1
#
_entry.id   AF-A0A2N3D6B3-F1
#
_cell.length_a   1.000
_cell.length_b   1.000
_cell.length_c   1.000
_cell.angle_alpha   90.00
_cell.angle_beta   90.00
_cell.angle_gamma   90.00
#
_symmetry.space_group_name_H-M   'P 1'
#
loop_
_entity.id
_entity.type
_entity.pdbx_description
1 polymer ?
#
loop_
_entity_poly.entity_id
_entity_poly.type
_entity_poly.pdbx_seq_one_letter_code
_entity_poly.pdbx_strand_id
1 'polypeptide(L)'
;MSPVLQVRVEDVRLRDRAPVGCIYRTLGRNIDRDVLANLARNGFDAKTNDEKIVMRTVGMRISACERSQGWGEKRKQIAIRYFSGRVLESNARYRLKEHGVETAHFEAGLAALDEAAQALVAQGSISNANLNVAWKAAVAAGAGIDAVPEDQRQPIAELMLQGLVGMSNMVAAETAYREG
;
A
#
# COMPACT_ATOMS: atom_id res chain seq x y z
N MET A 1 -27.57 -19.90 18.21
CA MET A 1 -26.26 -19.21 18.32
C MET A 1 -25.29 -19.92 17.40
N SER A 2 -25.12 -19.40 16.18
CA SER A 2 -24.22 -20.01 15.19
C SER A 2 -22.85 -19.35 15.30
N PRO A 3 -21.75 -20.12 15.37
CA PRO A 3 -20.41 -19.55 15.39
C PRO A 3 -20.09 -19.14 13.96
N VAL A 4 -20.27 -17.86 13.63
CA VAL A 4 -19.65 -17.29 12.43
C VAL A 4 -18.18 -17.16 12.76
N LEU A 5 -17.47 -18.27 12.57
CA LEU A 5 -16.01 -18.34 12.56
C LEU A 5 -15.48 -17.14 11.77
N GLN A 6 -14.87 -16.23 12.52
CA GLN A 6 -14.06 -15.09 12.12
C GLN A 6 -12.78 -15.55 11.39
N VAL A 7 -12.96 -16.34 10.34
CA VAL A 7 -11.95 -16.73 9.33
C VAL A 7 -11.75 -15.61 8.29
N ARG A 8 -12.40 -14.45 8.46
CA ARG A 8 -12.33 -13.31 7.53
C ARG A 8 -11.02 -12.50 7.55
N VAL A 9 -10.01 -12.95 8.32
CA VAL A 9 -8.67 -12.35 8.49
C VAL A 9 -7.55 -13.36 8.13
N GLU A 10 -7.91 -14.61 7.83
CA GLU A 10 -6.96 -15.69 7.55
C GLU A 10 -6.21 -15.51 6.21
N ASP A 11 -6.71 -14.71 5.26
CA ASP A 11 -6.05 -14.40 3.97
C ASP A 11 -5.01 -13.27 4.02
N VAL A 12 -5.06 -12.39 5.03
CA VAL A 12 -3.93 -11.50 5.39
C VAL A 12 -2.65 -12.34 5.68
N ARG A 13 -2.81 -13.66 5.91
CA ARG A 13 -1.78 -14.63 6.31
C ARG A 13 -0.99 -15.30 5.19
N LEU A 14 -1.18 -15.04 3.91
CA LEU A 14 -0.03 -15.19 2.99
C LEU A 14 0.92 -13.99 3.18
N ARG A 15 1.35 -13.77 4.44
CA ARG A 15 2.25 -12.72 4.91
C ARG A 15 3.41 -12.61 3.95
N ASP A 16 3.45 -11.53 3.17
CA ASP A 16 4.64 -11.12 2.42
C ASP A 16 5.25 -12.29 1.64
N ARG A 17 4.55 -12.79 0.60
CA ARG A 17 5.01 -13.92 -0.23
C ARG A 17 6.50 -13.77 -0.49
N ALA A 18 7.33 -14.58 0.17
CA ALA A 18 8.67 -14.76 -0.31
C ALA A 18 8.51 -15.37 -1.70
N PRO A 19 9.20 -14.83 -2.70
CA PRO A 19 10.24 -13.79 -2.61
C PRO A 19 9.73 -12.33 -2.52
N VAL A 20 8.73 -11.92 -3.32
CA VAL A 20 8.38 -10.50 -3.57
C VAL A 20 8.16 -9.61 -2.32
N GLY A 21 7.64 -10.16 -1.23
CA GLY A 21 7.39 -9.45 0.03
C GLY A 21 8.56 -9.39 1.03
N CYS A 22 9.73 -9.95 0.70
CA CYS A 22 10.83 -10.13 1.66
C CYS A 22 11.24 -8.85 2.40
N ILE A 23 11.29 -7.71 1.70
CA ILE A 23 11.74 -6.44 2.27
C ILE A 23 10.81 -5.99 3.40
N TYR A 24 9.50 -6.00 3.15
CA TYR A 24 8.50 -5.60 4.15
C TYR A 24 8.54 -6.52 5.38
N ARG A 25 8.60 -7.83 5.13
CA ARG A 25 8.61 -8.87 6.18
C ARG A 25 9.78 -8.74 7.15
N THR A 26 10.95 -8.37 6.63
CA THR A 26 12.19 -8.29 7.39
C THR A 26 12.41 -6.90 8.01
N LEU A 27 11.51 -5.95 7.74
CA LEU A 27 11.58 -4.62 8.29
C LEU A 27 11.25 -4.62 9.79
N GLY A 28 12.00 -3.84 10.57
CA GLY A 28 11.78 -3.70 12.01
C GLY A 28 10.50 -2.92 12.30
N ARG A 29 9.84 -3.23 13.43
CA ARG A 29 8.63 -2.53 13.88
C ARG A 29 8.87 -1.11 14.41
N ASN A 30 10.13 -0.73 14.63
CA ASN A 30 10.52 0.55 15.24
C ASN A 30 10.69 1.68 14.22
N ILE A 31 10.32 1.45 12.96
CA ILE A 31 10.38 2.49 11.93
C ILE A 31 9.11 3.33 12.00
N ASP A 32 9.29 4.64 11.99
CA ASP A 32 8.18 5.58 11.87
C ASP A 32 7.42 5.34 10.55
N ARG A 33 6.12 5.03 10.66
CA ARG A 33 5.27 4.66 9.53
C ARG A 33 5.01 5.82 8.58
N ASP A 34 4.93 7.04 9.11
CA ASP A 34 4.64 8.22 8.31
C ASP A 34 5.91 8.63 7.53
N VAL A 35 7.08 8.56 8.16
CA VAL A 35 8.37 8.75 7.47
C VAL A 35 8.58 7.70 6.39
N LEU A 36 8.28 6.42 6.68
CA LEU A 36 8.39 5.35 5.69
C LEU A 36 7.40 5.52 4.53
N ALA A 37 6.17 5.95 4.81
CA ALA A 37 5.18 6.25 3.77
C ALA A 37 5.60 7.44 2.90
N ASN A 38 6.17 8.50 3.50
CA ASN A 38 6.73 9.63 2.77
C ASN A 38 7.85 9.19 1.81
N LEU A 39 8.78 8.35 2.30
CA LEU A 39 9.81 7.74 1.46
C LEU A 39 9.21 6.96 0.30
N ALA A 40 8.24 6.08 0.56
CA ALA A 40 7.60 5.27 -0.48
C ALA A 40 6.91 6.13 -1.55
N ARG A 41 6.23 7.22 -1.15
CA ARG A 41 5.63 8.20 -2.10
C ARG A 41 6.68 8.92 -2.94
N ASN A 42 7.84 9.21 -2.35
CA ASN A 42 8.95 9.89 -3.02
C ASN A 42 9.89 8.93 -3.78
N GLY A 43 9.49 7.67 -4.00
CA GLY A 43 10.33 6.71 -4.71
C GLY A 43 11.62 6.32 -3.96
N PHE A 44 11.59 6.42 -2.63
CA PHE A 44 12.73 6.24 -1.73
C PHE A 44 13.87 7.24 -1.92
N ASP A 45 13.57 8.43 -2.46
CA ASP A 45 14.48 9.59 -2.46
C ASP A 45 14.44 10.32 -1.11
N ALA A 46 15.42 10.04 -0.23
CA ALA A 46 15.46 10.57 1.13
C ALA A 46 15.96 12.03 1.18
N LYS A 47 15.11 12.95 1.63
CA LYS A 47 15.36 14.39 1.66
C LYS A 47 15.70 14.88 3.06
N THR A 48 15.04 14.33 4.09
CA THR A 48 15.27 14.72 5.50
C THR A 48 16.26 13.79 6.21
N ASN A 49 16.73 14.20 7.39
CA ASN A 49 17.61 13.35 8.21
C ASN A 49 16.90 12.08 8.70
N ASP A 50 15.63 12.20 9.10
CA ASP A 50 14.82 11.06 9.53
C ASP A 50 14.60 10.08 8.38
N GLU A 51 14.30 10.61 7.19
CA GLU A 51 14.19 9.82 5.96
C GLU A 51 15.50 9.09 5.63
N LYS A 52 16.66 9.76 5.78
CA LYS A 52 17.98 9.11 5.56
C LYS A 52 18.23 7.98 6.56
N ILE A 53 17.83 8.13 7.83
CA ILE A 53 17.96 7.09 8.85
C ILE A 53 17.09 5.87 8.50
N VAL A 54 15.83 6.11 8.15
CA VAL A 54 14.91 5.05 7.73
C VAL A 54 15.41 4.38 6.45
N MET A 55 15.87 5.15 5.47
CA MET A 55 16.37 4.66 4.20
C MET A 55 17.60 3.76 4.36
N ARG A 56 18.50 4.04 5.31
CA ARG A 56 19.60 3.11 5.64
C ARG A 56 19.08 1.74 6.08
N THR A 57 18.04 1.73 6.92
CA THR A 57 17.43 0.48 7.39
C THR A 57 16.76 -0.28 6.25
N VAL A 58 16.02 0.43 5.40
CA VAL A 58 15.40 -0.14 4.19
C VAL A 58 16.46 -0.71 3.25
N GLY A 59 17.53 0.04 2.97
CA GLY A 59 18.64 -0.39 2.11
C GLY A 59 19.32 -1.67 2.63
N MET A 60 19.55 -1.78 3.94
CA MET A 60 20.07 -3.00 4.55
C MET A 60 19.14 -4.21 4.31
N ARG A 61 17.82 -4.02 4.39
CA ARG A 61 16.85 -5.09 4.14
C ARG A 61 16.76 -5.46 2.66
N ILE A 62 16.82 -4.49 1.76
CA ILE A 62 16.90 -4.74 0.31
C ILE A 62 18.10 -5.63 0.01
N SER A 63 19.30 -5.25 0.46
CA SER A 63 20.53 -6.02 0.18
C SER A 63 20.52 -7.41 0.81
N ALA A 64 19.92 -7.57 2.00
CA ALA A 64 19.78 -8.88 2.63
C ALA A 64 18.82 -9.79 1.85
N CYS A 65 17.67 -9.25 1.44
CA CYS A 65 16.70 -9.98 0.63
C CYS A 65 17.28 -10.37 -0.74
N GLU A 66 17.93 -9.43 -1.43
CA GLU A 66 18.62 -9.65 -2.70
C GLU A 66 19.57 -10.85 -2.64
N ARG A 67 20.46 -10.89 -1.63
CA ARG A 67 21.36 -12.03 -1.41
C ARG A 67 20.62 -13.32 -1.09
N SER A 68 19.61 -13.27 -0.22
CA SER A 68 18.89 -14.48 0.23
C SER A 68 18.01 -15.11 -0.84
N GLN A 69 17.48 -14.31 -1.77
CA GLN A 69 16.55 -14.75 -2.80
C GLN A 69 17.22 -14.92 -4.17
N GLY A 70 18.50 -14.56 -4.30
CA GLY A 70 19.23 -14.61 -5.58
C GLY A 70 18.64 -13.68 -6.64
N TRP A 71 18.16 -12.50 -6.24
CA TRP A 71 17.53 -11.57 -7.17
C TRP A 71 18.54 -10.92 -8.10
N GLY A 72 18.26 -10.98 -9.41
CA GLY A 72 18.79 -10.00 -10.35
C GLY A 72 18.06 -8.65 -10.24
N GLU A 73 18.57 -7.64 -10.93
CA GLU A 73 18.05 -6.26 -10.86
C GLU A 73 16.55 -6.15 -11.13
N LYS A 74 16.03 -6.87 -12.14
CA LYS A 74 14.58 -6.91 -12.44
C LYS A 74 13.75 -7.36 -11.24
N ARG A 75 14.16 -8.46 -10.58
CA ARG A 75 13.46 -9.04 -9.43
C ARG A 75 13.52 -8.12 -8.21
N LYS A 76 14.66 -7.45 -8.01
CA LYS A 76 14.84 -6.42 -6.98
C LYS A 76 13.89 -5.25 -7.18
N GLN A 77 13.79 -4.71 -8.40
CA GLN A 77 12.88 -3.60 -8.71
C GLN A 77 11.41 -3.99 -8.50
N ILE A 78 11.02 -5.22 -8.89
CA ILE A 78 9.68 -5.75 -8.62
C ILE A 78 9.41 -5.82 -7.10
N ALA A 79 10.37 -6.33 -6.32
CA ALA A 79 10.23 -6.40 -4.87
C ALA A 79 10.17 -5.02 -4.19
N ILE A 80 10.94 -4.03 -4.68
CA ILE A 80 10.88 -2.64 -4.20
C ILE A 80 9.51 -2.02 -4.51
N ARG A 81 8.94 -2.28 -5.69
CA ARG A 81 7.58 -1.83 -6.03
C ARG A 81 6.53 -2.43 -5.09
N TYR A 82 6.60 -3.74 -4.84
CA TYR A 82 5.72 -4.40 -3.87
C TYR A 82 5.87 -3.80 -2.48
N PHE A 83 7.12 -3.60 -2.04
CA PHE A 83 7.43 -2.99 -0.75
C PHE A 83 6.85 -1.58 -0.61
N SER A 84 7.01 -0.73 -1.62
CA SER A 84 6.37 0.59 -1.66
C SER A 84 4.86 0.48 -1.53
N GLY A 85 4.24 -0.39 -2.33
CA GLY A 85 2.80 -0.61 -2.28
C GLY A 85 2.29 -1.01 -0.90
N ARG A 86 2.99 -1.95 -0.26
CA ARG A 86 2.66 -2.45 1.08
C ARG A 86 2.81 -1.40 2.18
N VAL A 87 3.82 -0.54 2.08
CA VAL A 87 4.00 0.60 3.00
C VAL A 87 2.83 1.57 2.88
N LEU A 88 2.47 1.95 1.65
CA LEU A 88 1.41 2.93 1.40
C LEU A 88 0.05 2.43 1.89
N GLU A 89 -0.32 1.19 1.54
CA GLU A 89 -1.55 0.55 2.02
C GLU A 89 -1.56 0.43 3.54
N SER A 90 -0.47 -0.07 4.14
CA SER A 90 -0.45 -0.28 5.59
C SER A 90 -0.50 1.04 6.37
N ASN A 91 0.07 2.12 5.84
CA ASN A 91 -0.05 3.44 6.44
C ASN A 91 -1.47 4.00 6.29
N ALA A 92 -2.06 3.93 5.09
CA ALA A 92 -3.43 4.38 4.84
C ALA A 92 -4.44 3.67 5.76
N ARG A 93 -4.36 2.34 5.84
CA ARG A 93 -5.20 1.53 6.74
C ARG A 93 -5.04 1.92 8.19
N TYR A 94 -3.80 2.16 8.63
CA TYR A 94 -3.54 2.56 10.01
C TYR A 94 -4.18 3.92 10.35
N ARG A 95 -4.09 4.88 9.43
CA ARG A 95 -4.65 6.23 9.59
C ARG A 95 -6.18 6.25 9.48
N LEU A 96 -6.77 5.35 8.70
CA LEU A 96 -8.21 5.25 8.47
C LEU A 96 -8.92 4.23 9.37
N LYS A 97 -8.21 3.62 10.32
CA LYS A 97 -8.77 2.60 11.22
C LYS A 97 -10.01 3.08 11.99
N GLU A 98 -10.04 4.37 12.35
CA GLU A 98 -11.13 4.99 13.11
C GLU A 98 -12.39 5.19 12.26
N HIS A 99 -12.23 5.15 10.94
CA HIS A 99 -13.33 5.17 9.97
C HIS A 99 -13.72 3.75 9.52
N GLY A 100 -13.23 2.69 10.18
CA GLY A 100 -13.55 1.31 9.83
C GLY A 100 -12.96 0.84 8.49
N VAL A 101 -12.03 1.61 7.91
CA VAL A 101 -11.38 1.23 6.65
C VAL A 101 -10.36 0.11 6.91
N GLU A 102 -10.43 -0.91 6.06
CA GLU A 102 -9.64 -2.14 6.13
C GLU A 102 -9.07 -2.45 4.74
N THR A 103 -8.12 -3.38 4.65
CA THR A 103 -7.51 -3.78 3.38
C THR A 103 -8.55 -4.20 2.33
N ALA A 104 -9.59 -4.92 2.76
CA ALA A 104 -10.69 -5.35 1.90
C ALA A 104 -11.42 -4.18 1.20
N HIS A 105 -11.45 -3.00 1.82
CA HIS A 105 -12.06 -1.81 1.24
C HIS A 105 -11.19 -1.23 0.10
N PHE A 106 -9.86 -1.28 0.23
CA PHE A 106 -8.97 -0.88 -0.86
C PHE A 106 -9.01 -1.90 -2.02
N GLU A 107 -9.11 -3.19 -1.71
CA GLU A 107 -9.26 -4.26 -2.71
C GLU A 107 -10.56 -4.09 -3.51
N ALA A 108 -11.69 -3.96 -2.81
CA ALA A 108 -13.00 -3.73 -3.43
C ALA A 108 -13.02 -2.41 -4.20
N GLY A 109 -12.43 -1.34 -3.63
CA GLY A 109 -12.35 -0.03 -4.27
C GLY A 109 -11.55 -0.08 -5.57
N LEU A 110 -10.39 -0.75 -5.59
CA LEU A 110 -9.58 -0.90 -6.79
C LEU A 110 -10.29 -1.75 -7.85
N ALA A 111 -10.97 -2.83 -7.45
CA ALA A 111 -11.72 -3.69 -8.35
C ALA A 111 -12.94 -3.00 -8.99
N ALA A 112 -13.49 -1.97 -8.33
CA ALA A 112 -14.61 -1.18 -8.84
C ALA A 112 -14.20 -0.07 -9.82
N LEU A 113 -12.90 0.21 -9.98
CA LEU A 113 -12.40 1.21 -10.91
C LEU A 113 -12.36 0.67 -12.34
N ASP A 114 -12.75 1.49 -13.31
CA ASP A 114 -12.51 1.23 -14.72
C ASP A 114 -11.00 1.34 -15.08
N GLU A 115 -10.62 0.88 -16.27
CA GLU A 115 -9.21 0.85 -16.70
C GLU A 115 -8.56 2.25 -16.68
N ALA A 116 -9.30 3.30 -17.05
CA ALA A 116 -8.79 4.67 -17.07
C ALA A 116 -8.50 5.18 -15.64
N ALA A 117 -9.41 4.93 -14.70
CA ALA A 117 -9.26 5.27 -13.30
C ALA A 117 -8.15 4.43 -12.62
N GLN A 118 -8.02 3.15 -12.97
CA GLN A 118 -6.90 2.32 -12.50
C GLN A 118 -5.56 2.85 -13.00
N ALA A 119 -5.48 3.31 -14.25
CA ALA A 119 -4.27 3.93 -14.80
C ALA A 119 -3.91 5.24 -14.07
N LEU A 120 -4.91 6.06 -13.72
CA LEU A 120 -4.70 7.27 -12.92
C LEU A 120 -4.20 6.96 -11.51
N VAL A 121 -4.77 5.95 -10.84
CA VAL A 121 -4.28 5.47 -9.54
C VAL A 121 -2.85 4.92 -9.67
N ALA A 122 -2.55 4.15 -10.72
CA ALA A 122 -1.22 3.58 -10.94
C ALA A 122 -0.12 4.64 -11.15
N GLN A 123 -0.48 5.83 -11.67
CA GLN A 123 0.45 6.95 -11.78
C GLN A 123 0.86 7.55 -10.42
N GLY A 124 0.10 7.28 -9.35
CA GLY A 124 0.45 7.73 -8.00
C GLY A 124 0.35 9.25 -7.77
N SER A 125 -0.20 10.01 -8.72
CA SER A 125 -0.37 11.46 -8.59
C SER A 125 -1.56 11.79 -7.69
N ILE A 126 -1.38 12.71 -6.73
CA ILE A 126 -2.46 13.22 -5.89
C ILE A 126 -3.00 14.50 -6.56
N SER A 127 -3.96 14.32 -7.46
CA SER A 127 -4.72 15.41 -8.08
C SER A 127 -6.17 15.39 -7.61
N ASN A 128 -6.88 16.52 -7.66
CA ASN A 128 -8.31 16.57 -7.28
C ASN A 128 -9.17 15.56 -8.07
N ALA A 129 -8.83 15.30 -9.33
CA ALA A 129 -9.48 14.26 -10.13
C ALA A 129 -9.28 12.87 -9.51
N ASN A 130 -8.06 12.56 -9.07
CA ASN A 130 -7.72 11.27 -8.45
C ASN A 130 -8.32 11.13 -7.05
N LEU A 131 -8.48 12.23 -6.30
CA LEU A 131 -9.19 12.24 -5.02
C LEU A 131 -10.68 11.91 -5.18
N ASN A 132 -11.34 12.45 -6.21
CA ASN A 132 -12.73 12.11 -6.52
C ASN A 132 -12.88 10.64 -6.93
N VAL A 133 -11.93 10.10 -7.69
CA VAL A 133 -11.90 8.66 -8.05
C VAL A 133 -11.77 7.81 -6.78
N ALA A 134 -10.82 8.14 -5.90
CA ALA A 134 -10.60 7.40 -4.65
C ALA A 134 -11.82 7.46 -3.71
N TRP A 135 -12.46 8.62 -3.60
CA TRP A 135 -13.67 8.79 -2.80
C TRP A 135 -14.81 7.90 -3.32
N LYS A 136 -15.08 7.92 -4.62
CA LYS A 136 -16.12 7.08 -5.24
C LYS A 136 -15.84 5.59 -5.05
N ALA A 137 -14.59 5.16 -5.23
CA ALA A 137 -14.17 3.78 -4.99
C ALA A 137 -14.40 3.36 -3.53
N ALA A 138 -14.09 4.23 -2.58
CA ALA A 138 -14.27 3.97 -1.16
C ALA A 138 -15.76 3.86 -0.75
N VAL A 139 -16.62 4.73 -1.30
CA VAL A 139 -18.08 4.65 -1.11
C VAL A 139 -18.63 3.35 -1.71
N ALA A 140 -18.22 3.01 -2.94
CA ALA A 140 -18.62 1.78 -3.61
C ALA A 140 -18.15 0.52 -2.87
N ALA A 141 -16.98 0.58 -2.20
CA ALA A 141 -16.44 -0.47 -1.38
C ALA A 141 -17.18 -0.66 -0.03
N GLY A 142 -18.14 0.21 0.30
CA GLY A 142 -18.91 0.10 1.54
C GLY A 142 -18.16 0.52 2.80
N ALA A 143 -17.12 1.36 2.66
CA ALA A 143 -16.27 1.78 3.78
C ALA A 143 -16.97 2.70 4.80
N GLY A 144 -18.25 3.04 4.60
CA GLY A 144 -19.03 3.90 5.50
C GLY A 144 -18.53 5.35 5.60
N ILE A 145 -17.67 5.78 4.68
CA ILE A 145 -17.07 7.12 4.70
C ILE A 145 -17.98 8.20 4.10
N ASP A 146 -19.10 7.82 3.50
CA ASP A 146 -20.10 8.71 2.92
C ASP A 146 -20.76 9.61 3.99
N ALA A 147 -20.84 9.12 5.23
CA ALA A 147 -21.36 9.86 6.38
C ALA A 147 -20.37 10.87 6.98
N VAL A 148 -19.14 10.95 6.47
CA VAL A 148 -18.10 11.85 7.01
C VAL A 148 -18.41 13.32 6.65
N PRO A 149 -18.27 14.26 7.62
CA PRO A 149 -18.37 15.70 7.39
C PRO A 149 -17.48 16.21 6.25
N GLU A 150 -17.96 17.21 5.50
CA GLU A 150 -17.30 17.70 4.29
C GLU A 150 -15.86 18.17 4.52
N ASP A 151 -15.60 18.83 5.65
CA ASP A 151 -14.28 19.31 6.08
C ASP A 151 -13.26 18.20 6.34
N GLN A 152 -13.72 16.96 6.56
CA GLN A 152 -12.88 15.79 6.79
C GLN A 152 -12.70 14.92 5.53
N ARG A 153 -13.45 15.19 4.45
CA ARG A 153 -13.44 14.32 3.26
C ARG A 153 -12.12 14.34 2.52
N GLN A 154 -11.48 15.51 2.40
CA GLN A 154 -10.24 15.62 1.64
C GLN A 154 -9.09 14.78 2.27
N PRO A 155 -8.77 14.92 3.57
CA PRO A 155 -7.75 14.07 4.20
C PRO A 155 -8.05 12.57 4.08
N ILE A 156 -9.32 12.17 4.17
CA ILE A 156 -9.73 10.78 3.98
C ILE A 156 -9.54 10.34 2.53
N ALA A 157 -9.94 11.17 1.55
CA ALA A 157 -9.76 10.87 0.13
C ALA A 157 -8.27 10.72 -0.24
N GLU A 158 -7.39 11.53 0.35
CA GLU A 158 -5.94 11.43 0.18
C GLU A 158 -5.40 10.11 0.72
N LEU A 159 -5.83 9.69 1.91
CA LEU A 159 -5.47 8.40 2.49
C LEU A 159 -6.07 7.23 1.70
N MET A 160 -7.30 7.35 1.20
CA MET A 160 -7.93 6.35 0.33
C MET A 160 -7.14 6.19 -0.97
N LEU A 161 -6.77 7.29 -1.61
CA LEU A 161 -5.95 7.28 -2.82
C LEU A 161 -4.61 6.61 -2.53
N GLN A 162 -3.95 6.96 -1.43
CA GLN A 162 -2.70 6.31 -1.02
C GLN A 162 -2.87 4.79 -0.86
N GLY A 163 -3.96 4.33 -0.23
CA GLY A 163 -4.27 2.91 -0.08
C GLY A 163 -4.46 2.21 -1.42
N LEU A 164 -5.21 2.83 -2.34
CA LEU A 164 -5.45 2.32 -3.70
C LEU A 164 -4.17 2.26 -4.54
N VAL A 165 -3.31 3.29 -4.47
CA VAL A 165 -1.97 3.29 -5.08
C VAL A 165 -1.14 2.14 -4.52
N GLY A 166 -1.22 1.93 -3.20
CA GLY A 166 -0.58 0.84 -2.50
C GLY A 166 -0.98 -0.53 -3.05
N MET A 167 -2.28 -0.77 -3.15
CA MET A 167 -2.85 -2.00 -3.72
C MET A 167 -2.46 -2.19 -5.18
N SER A 168 -2.59 -1.16 -6.02
CA SER A 168 -2.22 -1.21 -7.45
C SER A 168 -0.75 -1.62 -7.64
N ASN A 169 0.16 -1.06 -6.83
CA ASN A 169 1.57 -1.42 -6.87
C ASN A 169 1.84 -2.87 -6.45
N MET A 170 1.15 -3.37 -5.42
CA MET A 170 1.29 -4.77 -5.01
C MET A 170 0.80 -5.73 -6.09
N VAL A 171 -0.39 -5.49 -6.66
CA VAL A 171 -0.96 -6.32 -7.75
C VAL A 171 -0.03 -6.34 -8.97
N ALA A 172 0.45 -5.17 -9.39
CA ALA A 172 1.35 -5.08 -10.54
C ALA A 172 2.70 -5.77 -10.29
N ALA A 173 3.24 -5.65 -9.07
CA ALA A 173 4.49 -6.33 -8.70
C ALA A 173 4.32 -7.86 -8.63
N GLU A 174 3.21 -8.36 -8.06
CA GLU A 174 2.94 -9.80 -8.01
C GLU A 174 2.75 -10.40 -9.41
N THR A 175 2.06 -9.70 -10.31
CA THR A 175 1.92 -10.11 -11.72
C THR A 175 3.27 -10.13 -12.43
N ALA A 176 4.05 -9.03 -12.35
CA ALA A 176 5.39 -9.00 -12.93
C ALA A 176 6.31 -10.09 -12.37
N TYR A 177 6.17 -10.43 -11.08
CA TYR A 177 6.93 -11.51 -10.46
C TYR A 177 6.54 -12.89 -11.03
N ARG A 178 5.28 -13.13 -11.39
CA ARG A 178 4.87 -14.40 -12.00
C ARG A 178 5.39 -14.55 -13.43
N GLU A 179 5.52 -13.45 -14.15
CA GLU A 179 5.87 -13.43 -15.58
C GLU A 179 7.37 -13.53 -15.87
N GLY A 180 8.25 -13.26 -14.90
CA GLY A 180 9.71 -13.45 -15.05
C GLY A 180 10.51 -12.18 -14.97
#